data_AF-A0A914CHS6-F1
#
_entry.id   AF-A0A914CHS6-F1
#
_cell.length_a   1.000
_cell.length_b   1.000
_cell.length_c   1.000
_cell.angle_alpha   90.00
_cell.angle_beta   90.00
_cell.angle_gamma   90.00
#
_symmetry.space_group_name_H-M   'P 1'
#
loop_
_entity.id
_entity.type
_entity.pdbx_description
1 polymer ?
#
loop_
_entity_poly.entity_id
_entity_poly.type
_entity_poly.pdbx_seq_one_letter_code
_entity_poly.pdbx_strand_id
1 'polypeptide(L)'
;MLALVIKSFFLLLTIFASYIQGLCNYNDCKSCTKDNGLLGLILPCCWNPQASSCQASLLTGLCANGSTEVTYNCPESPPSDFAYTDGFGRNYTLPFIASAYGDFNQAKTCLKNQVPNATLVAVYNDLNNCSSVLALLPSQNAIVVAFRGTQGGLQFVITALNLILAGPVVFGHSLGAALASLTSTYAVYQNIFISSEVKTITTGQPRTGDLDYAKIHDTRVPHSYRLINVADLVTKLPLKANLDDTYAFHHHFEIWYYENMLPGANFTICDQAEDSSCSSSTSLAQSLSADYHNTYFNVSIDTWFGTGCV
;
A
#
# COMPACT_ATOMS: atom_id res chain seq x y z
N MET A 1 25.59 -39.52 -36.46
CA MET A 1 26.48 -38.62 -35.70
C MET A 1 25.73 -37.41 -35.13
N LEU A 2 25.04 -36.61 -35.97
CA LEU A 2 24.29 -35.42 -35.53
C LEU A 2 23.22 -35.69 -34.44
N ALA A 3 22.42 -36.75 -34.59
CA ALA A 3 21.38 -37.09 -33.60
C ALA A 3 21.95 -37.50 -32.22
N LEU A 4 23.16 -38.07 -32.17
CA LEU A 4 23.84 -38.39 -30.91
C LEU A 4 24.38 -37.13 -30.23
N VAL A 5 24.97 -36.21 -31.01
CA VAL A 5 25.46 -34.92 -30.50
C VAL A 5 24.30 -34.09 -29.92
N ILE A 6 23.16 -34.06 -30.61
CA ILE A 6 21.95 -33.37 -30.14
C ILE A 6 21.45 -33.98 -28.82
N LYS A 7 21.33 -35.32 -28.73
CA LYS A 7 20.89 -35.99 -27.49
C LYS A 7 21.84 -35.72 -26.32
N SER A 8 23.14 -35.78 -26.54
CA SER A 8 24.14 -35.50 -25.49
C SER A 8 24.10 -34.03 -25.05
N PHE A 9 23.87 -33.09 -25.96
CA PHE A 9 23.70 -31.69 -25.63
C PHE A 9 22.47 -31.43 -24.75
N PHE A 10 21.31 -32.01 -25.09
CA PHE A 10 20.10 -31.91 -24.25
C PHE A 10 20.28 -32.56 -22.87
N LEU A 11 21.01 -33.68 -22.78
CA LEU A 11 21.31 -34.31 -21.49
C LEU A 11 22.20 -33.42 -20.61
N LEU A 12 23.25 -32.81 -21.19
CA LEU A 12 24.11 -31.88 -20.45
C LEU A 12 23.35 -30.63 -20.01
N LEU A 13 22.46 -30.10 -20.85
CA LEU A 13 21.63 -28.94 -20.53
C LEU A 13 20.67 -29.22 -19.36
N THR A 14 20.04 -30.40 -19.35
CA THR A 14 19.13 -30.81 -18.25
C THR A 14 19.88 -31.02 -16.93
N ILE A 15 21.05 -31.67 -16.95
CA ILE A 15 21.89 -31.83 -15.75
C ILE A 15 22.33 -30.46 -15.21
N PHE A 16 22.75 -29.55 -16.10
CA PHE A 16 23.15 -28.20 -15.72
C PHE A 16 21.99 -27.40 -15.10
N ALA A 17 20.79 -27.48 -15.70
CA ALA A 17 19.60 -26.85 -15.14
C ALA A 17 19.23 -27.42 -13.76
N SER A 18 19.26 -28.74 -13.58
CA SER A 18 19.01 -29.38 -12.28
C SER A 18 20.04 -29.01 -11.23
N TYR A 19 21.33 -28.90 -11.60
CA TYR A 19 22.38 -28.45 -10.70
C TYR A 19 22.14 -27.01 -10.23
N ILE A 20 21.80 -26.10 -11.15
CA ILE A 20 21.48 -24.71 -10.82
C ILE A 20 20.26 -24.62 -9.91
N GLN A 21 19.18 -25.37 -10.21
CA GLN A 21 18.01 -25.40 -9.35
C GLN A 21 18.31 -25.93 -7.94
N GLY A 22 19.24 -26.89 -7.83
CA GLY A 22 19.73 -27.38 -6.54
C GLY A 22 20.46 -26.36 -5.69
N LEU A 23 20.94 -25.24 -6.26
CA LEU A 23 21.55 -24.15 -5.50
C LEU A 23 20.50 -23.35 -4.72
N CYS A 24 19.30 -23.17 -5.28
CA CYS A 24 18.21 -22.43 -4.65
C CYS A 24 17.26 -23.35 -3.86
N ASN A 25 17.80 -24.17 -2.97
CA ASN A 25 17.02 -25.12 -2.16
C ASN A 25 16.73 -24.57 -0.76
N TYR A 26 15.82 -23.60 -0.68
CA TYR A 26 15.38 -22.96 0.56
C TYR A 26 13.89 -23.20 0.82
N ASN A 27 13.56 -23.43 2.10
CA ASN A 27 12.19 -23.68 2.55
C ASN A 27 11.49 -22.42 3.09
N ASP A 28 12.18 -21.28 3.12
CA ASP A 28 11.64 -20.01 3.57
C ASP A 28 12.06 -18.87 2.64
N CYS A 29 11.18 -17.88 2.53
CA CYS A 29 11.37 -16.76 1.61
C CYS A 29 12.61 -15.91 1.95
N LYS A 30 12.89 -15.69 3.24
CA LYS A 30 13.97 -14.79 3.68
C LYS A 30 15.33 -15.41 3.37
N SER A 31 15.50 -16.72 3.52
CA SER A 31 16.71 -17.42 3.11
C SER A 31 16.84 -17.49 1.59
N CYS A 32 15.74 -17.77 0.89
CA CYS A 32 15.71 -17.83 -0.59
C CYS A 32 16.16 -16.50 -1.23
N THR A 33 15.57 -15.39 -0.81
CA THR A 33 15.82 -14.06 -1.41
C THR A 33 17.13 -13.40 -0.97
N LYS A 34 17.80 -13.93 0.07
CA LYS A 34 19.12 -13.45 0.50
C LYS A 34 20.27 -14.11 -0.27
N ASP A 35 20.00 -15.23 -0.94
CA ASP A 35 21.02 -15.91 -1.72
C ASP A 35 21.18 -15.24 -3.09
N ASN A 36 22.34 -14.59 -3.26
CA ASN A 36 22.74 -13.95 -4.52
C ASN A 36 23.30 -14.94 -5.55
N GLY A 37 23.18 -16.25 -5.30
CA GLY A 37 23.63 -17.30 -6.19
C GLY A 37 25.16 -17.49 -6.16
N LEU A 38 25.60 -18.56 -6.82
CA LEU A 38 26.99 -19.01 -6.80
C LEU A 38 27.89 -18.15 -7.72
N LEU A 39 29.02 -17.66 -7.19
CA LEU A 39 30.21 -17.20 -7.95
C LEU A 39 30.03 -15.99 -8.89
N GLY A 40 29.21 -14.99 -8.55
CA GLY A 40 29.18 -13.73 -9.32
C GLY A 40 28.64 -13.87 -10.76
N LEU A 41 27.99 -15.00 -11.07
CA LEU A 41 27.25 -15.26 -12.30
C LEU A 41 25.76 -15.10 -12.02
N ILE A 42 25.32 -13.84 -11.94
CA ILE A 42 23.96 -13.26 -12.04
C ILE A 42 22.79 -14.26 -12.27
N LEU A 43 22.44 -15.12 -11.31
CA LEU A 43 21.19 -15.88 -11.31
C LEU A 43 20.63 -15.89 -9.88
N PRO A 44 19.78 -14.92 -9.51
CA PRO A 44 19.21 -14.86 -8.17
C PRO A 44 18.24 -16.00 -7.91
N CYS A 45 18.12 -16.37 -6.64
CA CYS A 45 17.06 -17.25 -6.17
C CYS A 45 15.76 -16.45 -6.00
N CYS A 46 14.68 -17.01 -6.53
CA CYS A 46 13.35 -16.41 -6.54
C CYS A 46 12.41 -17.24 -5.68
N TRP A 47 11.75 -16.59 -4.73
CA TRP A 47 10.70 -17.21 -3.94
C TRP A 47 9.36 -17.12 -4.65
N ASN A 48 8.66 -18.25 -4.78
CA ASN A 48 7.27 -18.31 -5.22
C ASN A 48 6.35 -18.44 -3.99
N PRO A 49 5.60 -17.39 -3.61
CA PRO A 49 4.70 -17.41 -2.47
C PRO A 49 3.59 -18.46 -2.59
N GLN A 50 2.98 -18.59 -3.78
CA GLN A 50 1.85 -19.49 -4.02
C GLN A 50 2.27 -20.96 -3.91
N ALA A 51 3.46 -21.30 -4.39
CA ALA A 51 4.01 -22.65 -4.31
C ALA A 51 4.78 -22.91 -3.01
N SER A 52 5.04 -21.88 -2.19
CA SER A 52 5.91 -21.95 -1.02
C SER A 52 7.26 -22.60 -1.34
N SER A 53 7.87 -22.21 -2.46
CA SER A 53 9.08 -22.85 -2.99
C SER A 53 10.09 -21.84 -3.52
N CYS A 54 11.37 -22.11 -3.32
CA CYS A 54 12.48 -21.35 -3.90
C CYS A 54 12.94 -21.98 -5.23
N GLN A 55 13.21 -21.15 -6.24
CA GLN A 55 13.65 -21.59 -7.57
C GLN A 55 14.72 -20.65 -8.10
N ALA A 56 15.70 -21.17 -8.83
CA ALA A 56 16.68 -20.33 -9.52
C ALA A 56 16.05 -19.64 -10.72
N SER A 57 16.33 -18.34 -10.92
CA SER A 57 16.04 -17.67 -12.19
C SER A 57 16.89 -18.31 -13.29
N LEU A 58 16.26 -18.97 -14.26
CA LEU A 58 16.95 -19.55 -15.42
C LEU A 58 16.70 -18.65 -16.64
N LEU A 59 17.73 -18.47 -17.48
CA LEU A 59 17.71 -17.84 -18.81
C LEU A 59 17.67 -16.30 -18.88
N THR A 60 16.94 -15.60 -18.02
CA THR A 60 16.77 -14.13 -18.12
C THR A 60 17.39 -13.33 -16.97
N GLY A 61 17.76 -13.99 -15.87
CA GLY A 61 18.17 -13.31 -14.63
C GLY A 61 17.02 -12.59 -13.92
N LEU A 62 15.77 -12.79 -14.35
CA LEU A 62 14.56 -12.23 -13.75
C LEU A 62 13.70 -13.34 -13.13
N CYS A 63 13.03 -13.04 -12.02
CA CYS A 63 12.04 -13.94 -11.44
C CYS A 63 10.82 -14.12 -12.34
N ALA A 64 10.24 -15.32 -12.31
CA ALA A 64 8.95 -15.57 -12.96
C ALA A 64 7.85 -14.68 -12.37
N ASN A 65 6.81 -14.38 -13.15
CA ASN A 65 5.68 -13.58 -12.67
C ASN A 65 5.12 -14.15 -11.36
N GLY A 66 5.00 -13.27 -10.37
CA GLY A 66 4.54 -13.59 -9.03
C GLY A 66 5.55 -14.25 -8.10
N SER A 67 6.79 -14.45 -8.56
CA SER A 67 7.93 -14.75 -7.69
C SER A 67 8.72 -13.48 -7.37
N THR A 68 9.47 -13.49 -6.27
CA THR A 68 10.27 -12.34 -5.82
C THR A 68 11.70 -12.75 -5.48
N GLU A 69 12.66 -11.92 -5.87
CA GLU A 69 14.05 -11.90 -5.37
C GLU A 69 14.24 -10.87 -4.25
N VAL A 70 13.25 -10.00 -4.04
CA VAL A 70 13.30 -8.93 -3.04
C VAL A 70 12.82 -9.48 -1.71
N THR A 71 13.72 -9.60 -0.72
CA THR A 71 13.41 -10.08 0.64
C THR A 71 12.30 -9.28 1.32
N TYR A 72 12.22 -7.99 1.05
CA TYR A 72 11.14 -7.15 1.59
C TYR A 72 9.76 -7.54 1.08
N ASN A 73 9.66 -8.15 -0.11
CA ASN A 73 8.37 -8.62 -0.65
C ASN A 73 8.09 -10.08 -0.28
N CYS A 74 8.72 -10.60 0.78
CA CYS A 74 8.34 -11.89 1.34
C CYS A 74 7.00 -11.78 2.09
N PRO A 75 6.18 -12.85 2.14
CA PRO A 75 4.96 -12.86 2.92
C PRO A 75 5.17 -12.47 4.39
N GLU A 76 4.44 -11.46 4.86
CA GLU A 76 4.36 -11.02 6.24
C GLU A 76 2.89 -10.95 6.71
N SER A 77 2.66 -11.06 8.02
CA SER A 77 1.33 -10.91 8.61
C SER A 77 1.14 -9.49 9.15
N PRO A 78 -0.04 -8.88 8.99
CA PRO A 78 -0.31 -7.58 9.59
C PRO A 78 -0.20 -7.64 11.11
N PRO A 79 0.11 -6.52 11.79
CA PRO A 79 0.04 -6.45 13.24
C PRO A 79 -1.32 -6.93 13.76
N SER A 80 -1.29 -7.73 14.82
CA SER A 80 -2.51 -8.26 15.45
C SER A 80 -3.28 -7.19 16.21
N ASP A 81 -2.56 -6.20 16.76
CA ASP A 81 -3.11 -5.01 17.36
C ASP A 81 -3.48 -3.97 16.30
N PHE A 82 -4.58 -3.26 16.53
CA PHE A 82 -5.10 -2.24 15.62
C PHE A 82 -5.32 -2.71 14.17
N ALA A 83 -5.62 -3.99 13.97
CA ALA A 83 -5.94 -4.56 12.66
C ALA A 83 -7.02 -3.77 11.92
N TYR A 84 -6.95 -3.80 10.59
CA TYR A 84 -8.01 -3.25 9.74
C TYR A 84 -9.32 -4.05 9.92
N THR A 85 -10.44 -3.34 9.92
CA THR A 85 -11.78 -3.94 9.79
C THR A 85 -12.59 -3.14 8.80
N ASP A 86 -13.46 -3.82 8.05
CA ASP A 86 -14.39 -3.17 7.10
C ASP A 86 -15.24 -2.10 7.80
N GLY A 87 -15.70 -2.38 9.03
CA GLY A 87 -16.43 -1.41 9.85
C GLY A 87 -15.62 -0.15 10.19
N PHE A 88 -14.31 -0.27 10.46
CA PHE A 88 -13.45 0.90 10.67
C PHE A 88 -13.29 1.72 9.39
N GLY A 89 -13.13 1.03 8.25
CA GLY A 89 -13.07 1.66 6.93
C GLY A 89 -14.31 2.49 6.60
N ARG A 90 -15.50 1.90 6.80
CA ARG A 90 -16.79 2.56 6.53
C ARG A 90 -17.11 3.69 7.49
N ASN A 91 -16.90 3.47 8.79
CA ASN A 91 -17.42 4.37 9.82
C ASN A 91 -16.44 5.48 10.20
N TYR A 92 -15.15 5.35 9.84
CA TYR A 92 -14.14 6.36 10.16
C TYR A 92 -13.34 6.76 8.92
N THR A 93 -12.68 5.82 8.23
CA THR A 93 -11.77 6.15 7.13
C THR A 93 -12.47 6.97 6.04
N LEU A 94 -13.59 6.49 5.51
CA LEU A 94 -14.30 7.17 4.43
C LEU A 94 -14.89 8.54 4.86
N PRO A 95 -15.63 8.67 5.98
CA PRO A 95 -16.14 9.96 6.43
C PRO A 95 -15.06 11.03 6.60
N PHE A 96 -13.91 10.68 7.18
CA PHE A 96 -12.82 11.64 7.37
C PHE A 96 -12.15 12.01 6.04
N ILE A 97 -11.92 11.04 5.14
CA ILE A 97 -11.44 11.32 3.78
C ILE A 97 -12.41 12.24 3.04
N ALA A 98 -13.71 11.94 3.05
CA ALA A 98 -14.74 12.73 2.41
C ALA A 98 -14.78 14.16 2.97
N SER A 99 -14.63 14.33 4.28
CA SER A 99 -14.61 15.66 4.90
C SER A 99 -13.46 16.55 4.41
N ALA A 100 -12.38 15.99 3.87
CA ALA A 100 -11.31 16.76 3.23
C ALA A 100 -11.69 17.33 1.86
N TYR A 101 -12.89 17.09 1.32
CA TYR A 101 -13.30 17.58 0.00
C TYR A 101 -13.90 19.00 -0.01
N GLY A 102 -14.16 19.60 1.14
CA GLY A 102 -14.78 20.93 1.18
C GLY A 102 -14.29 21.83 2.30
N ASP A 103 -15.02 22.93 2.51
CA ASP A 103 -14.68 23.91 3.52
C ASP A 103 -15.02 23.43 4.94
N PHE A 104 -14.67 24.26 5.93
CA PHE A 104 -14.91 23.96 7.34
C PHE A 104 -16.37 23.61 7.67
N ASN A 105 -17.35 24.31 7.07
CA ASN A 105 -18.76 24.09 7.37
C ASN A 105 -19.28 22.80 6.71
N GLN A 106 -18.84 22.53 5.48
CA GLN A 106 -19.19 21.30 4.77
C GLN A 106 -18.57 20.08 5.46
N ALA A 107 -17.27 20.14 5.78
CA ALA A 107 -16.56 19.12 6.54
C ALA A 107 -17.23 18.84 7.89
N LYS A 108 -17.56 19.90 8.64
CA LYS A 108 -18.27 19.79 9.92
C LYS A 108 -19.64 19.14 9.78
N THR A 109 -20.37 19.44 8.71
CA THR A 109 -21.68 18.84 8.44
C THR A 109 -21.56 17.34 8.17
N CYS A 110 -20.64 16.95 7.27
CA CYS A 110 -20.37 15.54 6.99
C CYS A 110 -19.97 14.76 8.26
N LEU A 111 -19.02 15.28 9.03
CA LEU A 111 -18.57 14.63 10.27
C LEU A 111 -19.67 14.57 11.32
N LYS A 112 -20.53 15.58 11.45
CA LYS A 112 -21.67 15.54 12.37
C LYS A 112 -22.65 14.41 12.01
N ASN A 113 -22.88 14.19 10.72
CA ASN A 113 -23.83 13.19 10.22
C ASN A 113 -23.28 11.77 10.36
N GLN A 114 -21.97 11.58 10.13
CA GLN A 114 -21.36 10.25 10.05
C GLN A 114 -20.57 9.84 11.30
N VAL A 115 -19.92 10.80 11.96
CA VAL A 115 -19.04 10.56 13.12
C VAL A 115 -19.37 11.58 14.22
N PRO A 116 -20.56 11.50 14.86
CA PRO A 116 -21.07 12.54 15.76
C PRO A 116 -20.18 12.81 16.99
N ASN A 117 -19.30 11.87 17.35
CA ASN A 117 -18.34 12.00 18.45
C ASN A 117 -17.03 12.69 18.03
N ALA A 118 -16.85 13.02 16.75
CA ALA A 118 -15.66 13.71 16.27
C ALA A 118 -15.82 15.23 16.38
N THR A 119 -14.73 15.91 16.73
CA THR A 119 -14.66 17.38 16.78
C THR A 119 -13.72 17.87 15.70
N LEU A 120 -14.26 18.56 14.69
CA LEU A 120 -13.44 19.23 13.69
C LEU A 120 -12.69 20.41 14.32
N VAL A 121 -11.36 20.40 14.20
CA VAL A 121 -10.48 21.45 14.74
C VAL A 121 -10.14 22.46 13.64
N ALA A 122 -9.71 21.97 12.48
CA ALA A 122 -9.27 22.83 11.38
C ALA A 122 -9.47 22.16 10.03
N VAL A 123 -9.64 22.99 9.00
CA VAL A 123 -9.54 22.60 7.60
C VAL A 123 -8.51 23.52 6.95
N TYR A 124 -7.53 22.93 6.28
CA TYR A 124 -6.51 23.65 5.53
C TYR A 124 -6.72 23.36 4.05
N ASN A 125 -6.89 24.42 3.26
CA ASN A 125 -7.04 24.35 1.81
C ASN A 125 -5.91 25.15 1.16
N ASP A 126 -5.22 24.55 0.20
CA ASP A 126 -4.21 25.20 -0.63
C ASP A 126 -4.79 25.54 -2.03
N LEU A 127 -4.16 26.50 -2.71
CA LEU A 127 -4.54 27.01 -4.03
C LEU A 127 -4.58 25.90 -5.10
N ASN A 128 -3.84 24.82 -4.91
CA ASN A 128 -3.76 23.68 -5.84
C ASN A 128 -4.80 22.59 -5.56
N ASN A 129 -5.91 22.91 -4.87
CA ASN A 129 -6.97 21.95 -4.51
C ASN A 129 -6.48 20.84 -3.56
N CYS A 130 -5.38 21.13 -2.85
CA CYS A 130 -4.88 20.34 -1.73
C CYS A 130 -5.69 20.68 -0.50
N SER A 131 -6.15 19.67 0.22
CA SER A 131 -6.92 19.91 1.43
C SER A 131 -6.63 18.89 2.50
N SER A 132 -6.65 19.35 3.74
CA SER A 132 -6.51 18.50 4.91
C SER A 132 -7.45 18.93 6.01
N VAL A 133 -7.89 17.95 6.79
CA VAL A 133 -8.70 18.17 7.98
C VAL A 133 -7.93 17.68 9.19
N LEU A 134 -8.04 18.43 10.28
CA LEU A 134 -7.61 18.04 11.61
C LEU A 134 -8.83 17.91 12.49
N ALA A 135 -9.00 16.75 13.12
CA ALA A 135 -10.12 16.48 14.02
C ALA A 135 -9.65 15.71 15.26
N LEU A 136 -10.45 15.78 16.32
CA LEU A 136 -10.31 14.94 17.51
C LEU A 136 -11.36 13.83 17.45
N LEU A 137 -10.97 12.61 17.76
CA LEU A 137 -11.85 11.45 17.88
C LEU A 137 -11.70 10.84 19.29
N PRO A 138 -12.33 11.43 20.32
CA PRO A 138 -12.21 10.98 21.70
C PRO A 138 -12.62 9.52 21.91
N SER A 139 -13.60 9.03 21.14
CA SER A 139 -14.06 7.63 21.23
C SER A 139 -12.98 6.60 20.88
N GLN A 140 -11.92 7.02 20.18
CA GLN A 140 -10.76 6.19 19.83
C GLN A 140 -9.47 6.69 20.48
N ASN A 141 -9.55 7.68 21.39
CA ASN A 141 -8.40 8.39 21.96
C ASN A 141 -7.40 8.86 20.88
N ALA A 142 -7.92 9.35 19.75
CA ALA A 142 -7.14 9.59 18.55
C ALA A 142 -7.27 11.03 18.05
N ILE A 143 -6.20 11.52 17.44
CA ILE A 143 -6.22 12.69 16.57
C ILE A 143 -6.38 12.19 15.15
N VAL A 144 -7.24 12.80 14.36
CA VAL A 144 -7.43 12.42 12.96
C VAL A 144 -6.88 13.50 12.06
N VAL A 145 -6.04 13.08 11.12
CA VAL A 145 -5.58 13.91 10.01
C VAL A 145 -6.02 13.22 8.73
N ALA A 146 -6.81 13.88 7.88
CA ALA A 146 -7.18 13.31 6.58
C ALA A 146 -6.80 14.24 5.44
N PHE A 147 -6.27 13.67 4.36
CA PHE A 147 -5.76 14.40 3.20
C PHE A 147 -6.52 14.08 1.91
N ARG A 148 -6.65 15.10 1.05
CA ARG A 148 -7.08 15.00 -0.35
C ARG A 148 -6.11 15.80 -1.23
N GLY A 149 -5.78 15.26 -2.42
CA GLY A 149 -5.14 16.05 -3.49
C GLY A 149 -3.65 16.41 -3.29
N THR A 150 -3.07 17.18 -4.22
CA THR A 150 -1.64 17.09 -4.59
C THR A 150 -0.67 18.14 -4.00
N GLN A 151 0.43 17.69 -3.37
CA GLN A 151 1.58 18.40 -2.74
C GLN A 151 1.43 19.90 -2.37
N GLY A 152 1.56 20.18 -1.07
CA GLY A 152 1.73 21.53 -0.50
C GLY A 152 1.46 21.60 1.02
N GLY A 153 0.65 20.69 1.55
CA GLY A 153 0.14 20.77 2.93
C GLY A 153 1.00 20.21 4.07
N LEU A 154 2.10 19.49 3.77
CA LEU A 154 2.85 18.74 4.80
C LEU A 154 3.38 19.64 5.94
N GLN A 155 3.96 20.79 5.58
CA GLN A 155 4.61 21.69 6.54
C GLN A 155 3.61 22.30 7.55
N PHE A 156 2.39 22.59 7.11
CA PHE A 156 1.37 23.21 7.95
C PHE A 156 0.76 22.22 8.95
N VAL A 157 0.53 20.97 8.52
CA VAL A 157 -0.01 19.91 9.39
C VAL A 157 0.99 19.47 10.46
N ILE A 158 2.28 19.34 10.11
CA ILE A 158 3.35 19.03 11.09
C ILE A 158 3.36 20.05 12.23
N THR A 159 3.20 21.34 11.90
CA THR A 159 3.18 22.42 12.90
C THR A 159 1.99 22.29 13.86
N ALA A 160 0.80 21.91 13.37
CA ALA A 160 -0.38 21.69 14.20
C ALA A 160 -0.26 20.42 15.08
N LEU A 161 0.41 19.38 14.58
CA LEU A 161 0.60 18.10 15.30
C LEU A 161 1.58 18.21 16.48
N ASN A 162 2.57 19.11 16.41
CA ASN A 162 3.56 19.32 17.47
C ASN A 162 2.98 19.81 18.83
N LEU A 163 1.70 20.16 18.88
CA LEU A 163 1.05 20.72 20.08
C LEU A 163 0.27 19.69 20.91
N ILE A 164 0.25 18.41 20.53
CA ILE A 164 -0.72 17.44 21.06
C ILE A 164 -0.07 16.10 21.47
N LEU A 165 -0.61 15.46 22.51
CA LEU A 165 -0.01 14.31 23.22
C LEU A 165 -0.55 12.91 22.81
N ALA A 166 -1.46 12.80 21.84
CA ALA A 166 -2.06 11.51 21.43
C ALA A 166 -1.59 11.08 20.03
N GLY A 167 -1.43 9.76 19.81
CA GLY A 167 -1.06 9.19 18.52
C GLY A 167 -2.10 9.48 17.42
N PRO A 168 -1.68 9.90 16.21
CA PRO A 168 -2.58 10.22 15.12
C PRO A 168 -3.04 8.99 14.35
N VAL A 169 -4.30 9.04 13.91
CA VAL A 169 -4.83 8.25 12.81
C VAL A 169 -4.80 9.11 11.55
N VAL A 170 -4.00 8.70 10.57
CA VAL A 170 -3.78 9.44 9.33
C VAL A 170 -4.52 8.76 8.19
N PHE A 171 -5.39 9.51 7.53
CA PHE A 171 -6.16 9.08 6.38
C PHE A 171 -5.76 9.83 5.12
N GLY A 172 -5.96 9.21 3.97
CA GLY A 172 -5.79 9.92 2.71
C GLY A 172 -6.35 9.15 1.52
N HIS A 173 -6.80 9.91 0.52
CA HIS A 173 -7.26 9.39 -0.76
C HIS A 173 -6.43 9.95 -1.92
N SER A 174 -6.18 9.13 -2.95
CA SER A 174 -5.46 9.55 -4.16
C SER A 174 -4.08 10.12 -3.84
N LEU A 175 -3.68 11.30 -4.32
CA LEU A 175 -2.39 11.87 -3.87
C LEU A 175 -2.37 12.20 -2.36
N GLY A 176 -3.53 12.46 -1.76
CA GLY A 176 -3.68 12.59 -0.31
C GLY A 176 -3.28 11.31 0.44
N ALA A 177 -3.44 10.14 -0.17
CA ALA A 177 -2.96 8.88 0.40
C ALA A 177 -1.42 8.83 0.46
N ALA A 178 -0.72 9.29 -0.58
CA ALA A 178 0.73 9.40 -0.55
C ALA A 178 1.19 10.40 0.52
N LEU A 179 0.49 11.54 0.64
CA LEU A 179 0.76 12.54 1.69
C LEU A 179 0.51 11.98 3.10
N ALA A 180 -0.51 11.13 3.28
CA ALA A 180 -0.77 10.45 4.55
C ALA A 180 0.38 9.50 4.94
N SER A 181 0.87 8.72 3.97
CA SER A 181 2.02 7.83 4.16
C SER A 181 3.29 8.61 4.50
N LEU A 182 3.58 9.70 3.76
CA LEU A 182 4.71 10.58 4.05
C LEU A 182 4.59 11.29 5.42
N THR A 183 3.41 11.83 5.74
CA THR A 183 3.17 12.57 6.99
C THR A 183 3.37 11.68 8.21
N SER A 184 2.76 10.49 8.20
CA SER A 184 2.89 9.53 9.32
C SER A 184 4.34 9.09 9.50
N THR A 185 5.03 8.73 8.41
CA THR A 185 6.46 8.36 8.45
C THR A 185 7.31 9.48 9.01
N TYR A 186 7.12 10.69 8.50
CA TYR A 186 7.91 11.86 8.88
C TYR A 186 7.66 12.23 10.35
N ALA A 187 6.42 12.16 10.82
CA ALA A 187 6.09 12.47 12.20
C ALA A 187 6.76 11.50 13.18
N VAL A 188 6.78 10.19 12.87
CA VAL A 188 7.52 9.20 13.68
C VAL A 188 9.03 9.43 13.57
N TYR A 189 9.54 9.73 12.37
CA TYR A 189 10.96 10.00 12.15
C TYR A 189 11.46 11.21 12.98
N GLN A 190 10.64 12.26 13.08
CA GLN A 190 10.93 13.45 13.89
C GLN A 190 10.66 13.25 15.40
N ASN A 191 10.27 12.05 15.82
CA ASN A 191 9.87 11.73 17.21
C ASN A 191 8.71 12.59 17.73
N ILE A 192 7.81 13.03 16.83
CA ILE A 192 6.57 13.72 17.21
C ILE A 192 5.60 12.71 17.84
N PHE A 193 5.55 11.50 17.29
CA PHE A 193 4.72 10.40 17.78
C PHE A 193 5.50 9.10 17.91
N ILE A 194 5.04 8.25 18.83
CA ILE A 194 5.58 6.91 19.04
C ILE A 194 5.09 6.01 17.89
N SER A 195 6.02 5.27 17.28
CA SER A 195 5.77 4.40 16.12
C SER A 195 4.55 3.49 16.27
N SER A 196 4.39 2.84 17.42
CA SER A 196 3.27 1.93 17.72
C SER A 196 1.93 2.62 17.96
N GLU A 197 1.89 3.95 18.09
CA GLU A 197 0.66 4.72 18.36
C GLU A 197 0.12 5.40 17.10
N VAL A 198 0.86 5.34 15.98
CA VAL A 198 0.43 5.89 14.70
C VAL A 198 -0.27 4.82 13.88
N LYS A 199 -1.44 5.16 13.34
CA LYS A 199 -2.16 4.31 12.38
C LYS A 199 -2.39 5.06 11.09
N THR A 200 -2.10 4.44 9.96
CA THR A 200 -2.31 5.02 8.63
C THR A 200 -3.28 4.15 7.85
N ILE A 201 -4.37 4.73 7.34
CA ILE A 201 -5.25 4.03 6.40
C ILE A 201 -5.47 4.90 5.18
N THR A 202 -5.16 4.35 4.01
CA THR A 202 -5.28 5.09 2.76
C THR A 202 -6.22 4.40 1.78
N THR A 203 -6.79 5.16 0.85
CA THR A 203 -7.61 4.66 -0.24
C THR A 203 -7.00 5.09 -1.57
N GLY A 204 -6.81 4.15 -2.49
CA GLY A 204 -6.30 4.47 -3.83
C GLY A 204 -4.90 5.07 -3.82
N GLN A 205 -4.02 4.57 -2.94
CA GLN A 205 -2.67 5.10 -2.75
C GLN A 205 -1.78 4.78 -3.96
N PRO A 206 -1.21 5.79 -4.66
CA PRO A 206 -0.15 5.54 -5.63
C PRO A 206 1.15 5.13 -4.94
N ARG A 207 2.07 4.49 -5.67
CA ARG A 207 3.43 4.23 -5.15
C ARG A 207 4.06 5.56 -4.75
N THR A 208 4.47 5.64 -3.50
CA THR A 208 4.84 6.92 -2.87
C THR A 208 6.35 7.17 -2.86
N GLY A 209 7.15 6.11 -2.86
CA GLY A 209 8.61 6.17 -2.89
C GLY A 209 9.20 4.89 -3.48
N ASP A 210 10.51 4.73 -3.34
CA ASP A 210 11.24 3.53 -3.74
C ASP A 210 11.15 2.42 -2.68
N LEU A 211 11.90 1.34 -2.90
CA LEU A 211 11.98 0.21 -1.98
C LEU A 211 12.49 0.61 -0.58
N ASP A 212 13.43 1.55 -0.49
CA ASP A 212 13.98 1.96 0.81
C ASP A 212 13.00 2.82 1.59
N TYR A 213 12.25 3.69 0.91
CA TYR A 213 11.11 4.37 1.51
C TYR A 213 10.07 3.37 2.03
N ALA A 214 9.69 2.36 1.23
CA ALA A 214 8.71 1.37 1.65
C ALA A 214 9.15 0.65 2.94
N LYS A 215 10.39 0.17 3.01
CA LYS A 215 10.97 -0.45 4.22
C LYS A 215 10.92 0.48 5.44
N ILE A 216 11.29 1.75 5.25
CA ILE A 216 11.29 2.74 6.31
C ILE A 216 9.85 2.99 6.79
N HIS A 217 8.89 3.10 5.87
CA HIS A 217 7.48 3.29 6.20
C HIS A 217 6.96 2.17 7.09
N ASP A 218 7.11 0.91 6.67
CA ASP A 218 6.63 -0.24 7.44
C ASP A 218 7.31 -0.37 8.81
N THR A 219 8.60 -0.05 8.87
CA THR A 219 9.35 -0.05 10.14
C THR A 219 8.86 1.05 11.10
N ARG A 220 8.48 2.22 10.58
CA ARG A 220 8.11 3.39 11.38
C ARG A 220 6.62 3.47 11.68
N VAL A 221 5.78 2.93 10.81
CA VAL A 221 4.32 3.00 10.90
C VAL A 221 3.76 1.60 10.65
N PRO A 222 3.93 0.65 11.59
CA PRO A 222 3.55 -0.75 11.38
C PRO A 222 2.03 -0.93 11.18
N HIS A 223 1.21 -0.04 11.73
CA HIS A 223 -0.25 -0.05 11.55
C HIS A 223 -0.69 0.69 10.28
N SER A 224 -0.12 0.32 9.14
CA SER A 224 -0.41 0.94 7.84
C SER A 224 -1.17 0.01 6.92
N TYR A 225 -2.28 0.51 6.36
CA TYR A 225 -3.17 -0.26 5.48
C TYR A 225 -3.58 0.57 4.27
N ARG A 226 -3.63 -0.06 3.10
CA ARG A 226 -4.02 0.60 1.85
C ARG A 226 -5.18 -0.14 1.24
N LEU A 227 -6.32 0.53 1.20
CA LEU A 227 -7.55 -0.01 0.66
C LEU A 227 -7.59 0.24 -0.84
N ILE A 228 -7.88 -0.83 -1.56
CA ILE A 228 -7.95 -0.81 -3.03
C ILE A 228 -9.32 -1.35 -3.44
N ASN A 229 -10.04 -0.55 -4.21
CA ASN A 229 -11.33 -0.92 -4.77
C ASN A 229 -11.12 -1.52 -6.17
N VAL A 230 -11.40 -2.81 -6.31
CA VAL A 230 -11.37 -3.57 -7.57
C VAL A 230 -10.06 -3.35 -8.35
N ALA A 231 -10.07 -2.54 -9.40
CA ALA A 231 -8.95 -2.34 -10.31
C ALA A 231 -8.51 -0.87 -10.38
N ASP A 232 -8.55 -0.13 -9.26
CA ASP A 232 -8.14 1.26 -9.17
C ASP A 232 -6.77 1.52 -9.83
N LEU A 233 -6.77 2.26 -10.95
CA LEU A 233 -5.57 2.54 -11.73
C LEU A 233 -4.50 3.29 -10.94
N VAL A 234 -4.91 4.20 -10.03
CA VAL A 234 -3.96 5.07 -9.32
C VAL A 234 -3.02 4.26 -8.45
N THR A 235 -3.50 3.14 -7.90
CA THR A 235 -2.68 2.21 -7.11
C THR A 235 -1.60 1.52 -7.92
N LYS A 236 -1.68 1.53 -9.26
CA LYS A 236 -0.66 0.98 -10.14
C LYS A 236 0.39 2.00 -10.55
N LEU A 237 0.21 3.28 -10.18
CA LEU A 237 1.04 4.38 -10.62
C LEU A 237 1.98 4.87 -9.51
N PRO A 238 3.17 5.40 -9.86
CA PRO A 238 3.86 5.21 -11.16
C PRO A 238 4.05 3.72 -11.46
N LEU A 239 3.96 3.34 -12.75
CA LEU A 239 4.19 1.96 -13.18
C LEU A 239 5.62 1.55 -12.83
N LYS A 240 5.82 0.26 -12.57
CA LYS A 240 7.16 -0.32 -12.46
C LYS A 240 7.82 -0.26 -13.84
N ALA A 241 8.57 0.81 -14.11
CA ALA A 241 9.36 0.94 -15.32
C ALA A 241 10.83 0.75 -14.94
N ASN A 242 11.50 -0.23 -15.56
CA ASN A 242 12.94 -0.48 -15.41
C ASN A 242 13.74 0.60 -16.14
N LEU A 243 13.55 1.87 -15.79
CA LEU A 243 14.25 2.98 -16.44
C LEU A 243 15.57 3.32 -15.74
N ASP A 244 15.67 3.10 -14.44
CA ASP A 244 16.89 3.13 -13.62
C ASP A 244 16.63 2.25 -12.37
N ASP A 245 17.64 1.69 -11.71
CA ASP A 245 17.57 0.67 -10.63
C ASP A 245 16.75 1.06 -9.35
N THR A 246 15.99 2.16 -9.43
CA THR A 246 15.05 2.67 -8.43
C THR A 246 13.65 2.72 -9.04
N TYR A 247 12.92 1.61 -8.96
CA TYR A 247 11.49 1.61 -9.26
C TYR A 247 10.68 1.94 -7.99
N ALA A 248 9.59 2.69 -8.17
CA ALA A 248 8.69 2.96 -7.07
C ALA A 248 8.15 1.64 -6.51
N PHE A 249 8.03 1.56 -5.19
CA PHE A 249 7.65 0.36 -4.47
C PHE A 249 6.56 0.69 -3.45
N HIS A 250 5.61 -0.21 -3.36
CA HIS A 250 4.56 -0.14 -2.37
C HIS A 250 5.02 -0.61 -0.99
N HIS A 251 4.39 -0.11 0.08
CA HIS A 251 4.61 -0.60 1.44
C HIS A 251 3.50 -1.59 1.85
N HIS A 252 3.67 -2.39 2.91
CA HIS A 252 2.58 -3.26 3.39
C HIS A 252 1.55 -2.43 4.21
N PHE A 253 0.30 -2.84 4.40
CA PHE A 253 -0.41 -3.97 3.80
C PHE A 253 -1.46 -3.47 2.80
N GLU A 254 -1.72 -4.24 1.75
CA GLU A 254 -2.85 -4.03 0.86
C GLU A 254 -4.10 -4.74 1.40
N ILE A 255 -5.22 -4.01 1.42
CA ILE A 255 -6.56 -4.50 1.69
C ILE A 255 -7.35 -4.40 0.39
N TRP A 256 -7.56 -5.53 -0.26
CA TRP A 256 -8.14 -5.57 -1.60
C TRP A 256 -9.58 -6.05 -1.61
N TYR A 257 -10.47 -5.19 -2.09
CA TYR A 257 -11.87 -5.50 -2.34
C TYR A 257 -12.03 -5.87 -3.82
N TYR A 258 -12.01 -7.17 -4.13
CA TYR A 258 -11.92 -7.66 -5.51
C TYR A 258 -13.15 -7.32 -6.37
N GLU A 259 -14.36 -7.51 -5.86
CA GLU A 259 -15.59 -7.36 -6.67
C GLU A 259 -16.29 -6.02 -6.44
N ASN A 260 -16.44 -5.63 -5.17
CA ASN A 260 -17.14 -4.44 -4.73
C ASN A 260 -16.83 -4.15 -3.25
N MET A 261 -17.31 -3.01 -2.77
CA MET A 261 -17.22 -2.62 -1.35
C MET A 261 -18.61 -2.46 -0.72
N LEU A 262 -19.60 -3.29 -1.08
CA LEU A 262 -20.91 -3.31 -0.40
C LEU A 262 -20.76 -3.78 1.05
N PRO A 263 -21.69 -3.43 1.97
CA PRO A 263 -21.69 -3.98 3.32
C PRO A 263 -21.65 -5.53 3.30
N GLY A 264 -20.69 -6.11 4.02
CA GLY A 264 -20.48 -7.57 4.03
C GLY A 264 -19.68 -8.12 2.85
N ALA A 265 -19.19 -7.27 1.95
CA ALA A 265 -18.28 -7.70 0.89
C ALA A 265 -16.98 -8.30 1.47
N ASN A 266 -16.49 -9.36 0.83
CA ASN A 266 -15.21 -9.95 1.18
C ASN A 266 -14.07 -9.05 0.72
N PHE A 267 -12.99 -9.03 1.52
CA PHE A 267 -11.73 -8.43 1.15
C PHE A 267 -10.58 -9.40 1.46
N THR A 268 -9.49 -9.26 0.73
CA THR A 268 -8.25 -10.00 0.96
C THR A 268 -7.23 -9.07 1.61
N ILE A 269 -6.50 -9.57 2.60
CA ILE A 269 -5.30 -8.91 3.13
C ILE A 269 -4.11 -9.53 2.40
N CYS A 270 -3.38 -8.73 1.64
CA CYS A 270 -2.23 -9.19 0.87
C CYS A 270 -1.01 -9.23 1.77
N ASP A 271 -0.35 -10.39 1.83
CA ASP A 271 0.79 -10.64 2.71
C ASP A 271 2.10 -10.10 2.15
N GLN A 272 2.11 -9.60 0.91
CA GLN A 272 3.27 -8.96 0.30
C GLN A 272 2.93 -7.53 -0.13
N ALA A 273 3.92 -6.65 -0.08
CA ALA A 273 3.80 -5.24 -0.45
C ALA A 273 3.37 -5.01 -1.92
N GLU A 274 3.83 -5.88 -2.81
CA GLU A 274 3.53 -5.89 -4.24
C GLU A 274 3.03 -7.29 -4.68
N ASP A 275 2.04 -7.81 -3.95
CA ASP A 275 1.47 -9.14 -4.20
C ASP A 275 0.85 -9.25 -5.60
N SER A 276 1.46 -10.08 -6.45
CA SER A 276 1.00 -10.39 -7.82
C SER A 276 -0.38 -11.05 -7.90
N SER A 277 -0.86 -11.63 -6.80
CA SER A 277 -2.15 -12.31 -6.70
C SER A 277 -3.27 -11.39 -6.19
N CYS A 278 -2.93 -10.18 -5.73
CA CYS A 278 -3.88 -9.17 -5.28
C CYS A 278 -4.27 -8.17 -6.40
N SER A 279 -4.52 -6.89 -6.10
CA SER A 279 -4.97 -5.90 -7.10
C SER A 279 -4.04 -5.77 -8.30
N SER A 280 -2.74 -6.06 -8.11
CA SER A 280 -1.77 -6.05 -9.20
C SER A 280 -2.03 -7.15 -10.26
N SER A 281 -2.80 -8.19 -9.94
CA SER A 281 -3.27 -9.21 -10.89
C SER A 281 -4.22 -8.66 -11.95
N THR A 282 -4.87 -7.52 -11.67
CA THR A 282 -5.78 -6.90 -12.63
C THR A 282 -4.99 -6.22 -13.75
N SER A 283 -5.46 -6.35 -14.99
CA SER A 283 -4.85 -5.71 -16.15
C SER A 283 -5.10 -4.20 -16.18
N LEU A 284 -4.30 -3.45 -16.95
CA LEU A 284 -4.57 -2.03 -17.22
C LEU A 284 -5.91 -1.82 -17.94
N ALA A 285 -6.35 -2.78 -18.77
CA ALA A 285 -7.65 -2.73 -19.43
C ALA A 285 -8.82 -2.85 -18.44
N GLN A 286 -8.65 -3.62 -17.36
CA GLN A 286 -9.64 -3.68 -16.27
C GLN A 286 -9.65 -2.39 -15.44
N SER A 287 -8.57 -1.60 -15.45
CA SER A 287 -8.42 -0.36 -14.68
C SER A 287 -8.98 0.90 -15.37
N LEU A 288 -9.75 0.75 -16.46
CA LEU A 288 -10.22 1.89 -17.25
C LEU A 288 -11.36 2.68 -16.58
N SER A 289 -12.03 2.13 -15.56
CA SER A 289 -13.09 2.84 -14.85
C SER A 289 -12.52 3.77 -13.79
N ALA A 290 -12.81 5.06 -13.92
CA ALA A 290 -12.51 6.06 -12.89
C ALA A 290 -13.31 5.83 -11.60
N ASP A 291 -14.40 5.06 -11.65
CA ASP A 291 -15.23 4.78 -10.47
C ASP A 291 -14.48 3.96 -9.44
N TYR A 292 -13.58 3.07 -9.87
CA TYR A 292 -12.74 2.31 -8.94
C TYR A 292 -11.86 3.23 -8.09
N HIS A 293 -11.48 4.40 -8.62
CA HIS A 293 -10.70 5.37 -7.87
C HIS A 293 -11.57 6.34 -7.06
N ASN A 294 -12.77 6.69 -7.52
CA ASN A 294 -13.58 7.74 -6.89
C ASN A 294 -14.68 7.19 -5.95
N THR A 295 -14.92 5.88 -5.98
CA THR A 295 -15.93 5.21 -5.19
C THR A 295 -15.27 4.29 -4.17
N TYR A 296 -15.60 4.48 -2.89
CA TYR A 296 -15.17 3.60 -1.81
C TYR A 296 -16.38 3.27 -0.95
N PHE A 297 -16.49 2.02 -0.49
CA PHE A 297 -17.64 1.53 0.28
C PHE A 297 -19.00 1.75 -0.42
N ASN A 298 -19.00 1.62 -1.75
CA ASN A 298 -20.17 1.78 -2.64
C ASN A 298 -20.79 3.19 -2.64
N VAL A 299 -20.01 4.22 -2.31
CA VAL A 299 -20.39 5.62 -2.47
C VAL A 299 -19.31 6.40 -3.21
N SER A 300 -19.71 7.24 -4.16
CA SER A 300 -18.81 8.23 -4.79
C SER A 300 -18.43 9.26 -3.74
N ILE A 301 -17.13 9.41 -3.45
CA ILE A 301 -16.65 10.26 -2.36
C ILE A 301 -17.15 11.71 -2.55
N ASP A 302 -17.01 12.24 -3.76
CA ASP A 302 -17.36 13.62 -4.08
C ASP A 302 -18.89 13.84 -4.04
N THR A 303 -19.66 12.94 -4.65
CA THR A 303 -21.12 13.05 -4.68
C THR A 303 -21.73 12.89 -3.29
N TRP A 304 -21.28 11.91 -2.53
CA TRP A 304 -21.74 11.67 -1.16
C TRP A 304 -21.32 12.80 -0.22
N PHE A 305 -20.11 13.34 -0.36
CA PHE A 305 -19.72 14.54 0.36
C PHE A 305 -20.61 15.73 0.01
N GLY A 306 -20.95 15.91 -1.26
CA GLY A 306 -21.84 16.97 -1.75
C GLY A 306 -23.25 16.95 -1.13
N THR A 307 -23.74 15.81 -0.65
CA THR A 307 -25.01 15.71 0.08
C THR A 307 -24.88 16.02 1.57
N GLY A 308 -23.68 16.31 2.06
CA GLY A 308 -23.38 16.39 3.50
C GLY A 308 -23.20 15.01 4.12
N CYS A 309 -22.76 14.03 3.33
CA CYS A 309 -22.59 12.64 3.74
C CYS A 309 -23.90 12.04 4.27
N VAL A 310 -24.96 12.07 3.45
CA VAL A 310 -26.27 11.44 3.71
C VAL A 310 -26.70 10.60 2.53
#